data_AF-A0A9X3ERP5-F1
#
_entry.id   AF-A0A9X3ERP5-F1
#
_cell.length_a   1.000
_cell.length_b   1.000
_cell.length_c   1.000
_cell.angle_alpha   90.00
_cell.angle_beta   90.00
_cell.angle_gamma   90.00
#
_symmetry.space_group_name_H-M   'P 1'
#
loop_
_entity.id
_entity.type
_entity.pdbx_description
1 polymer ?
#
loop_
_entity_poly.entity_id
_entity_poly.type
_entity_poly.pdbx_seq_one_letter_code
_entity_poly.pdbx_strand_id
1 'polypeptide(L)'
;MPTVPACPSGQAGKVARPPAAPACPQGHATRPPTAPVEQAARPPATSACPSGQATRPPPAPAARPARPPAAPAAQPVRPPAAPAAQPAEPASAASLARGWALLLALSAGCQGRACDCADPQADDARYTARAGSPARSDMPPWAGPEDQPASAALTGGRPRPPAQPLDAYTMIDPTELRYRLWTEPPPPFYVPPTPERTAAFEALMRDLLATPTPEPEALGEVAWAAGFEVHAWYVSGQRLLAAVEPRTGQTGGGAYLVRVADGPAATEERPVILQAPHAFHDLGTERIALALALRGDAWPRALFVNTVHRYLDTDGQRRERDAAPADPCHNPEHLFSIATAAALDVMPRAEVVQIHGFSEDDDPLGPAAVVSAGDRVAATGRTREVAHRLRGALGIEVALFPDDRTRLGATANAQGRLIRARGGAARFVHLELSHELRRRIQRDARALASLAEALRPDLRDPEEILGLGPPERPL
;
A
#
# COMPACT_ATOMS: atom_id res chain seq x y z
N MET A 1 -27.58 81.29 0.76
CA MET A 1 -27.72 81.19 -0.72
C MET A 1 -26.54 80.40 -1.29
N PRO A 2 -26.61 79.89 -2.54
CA PRO A 2 -25.72 78.85 -3.06
C PRO A 2 -24.84 79.26 -4.26
N THR A 3 -23.81 78.44 -4.56
CA THR A 3 -23.19 78.18 -5.88
C THR A 3 -22.31 76.91 -5.73
N VAL A 4 -22.33 75.80 -6.50
CA VAL A 4 -22.75 75.45 -7.88
C VAL A 4 -21.76 75.93 -8.97
N PRO A 5 -21.43 75.16 -10.05
CA PRO A 5 -21.71 73.73 -10.39
C PRO A 5 -20.47 72.84 -10.06
N ALA A 6 -20.03 71.72 -10.68
CA ALA A 6 -20.38 70.86 -11.84
C ALA A 6 -19.68 69.47 -11.65
N CYS A 7 -19.43 68.57 -12.62
CA CYS A 7 -20.23 67.73 -13.55
C CYS A 7 -19.31 66.55 -14.05
N PRO A 8 -19.82 65.47 -14.68
CA PRO A 8 -19.09 64.19 -14.82
C PRO A 8 -18.94 63.65 -16.28
N SER A 9 -18.10 62.62 -16.48
CA SER A 9 -18.31 61.55 -17.50
C SER A 9 -17.26 60.43 -17.35
N GLY A 10 -17.58 59.18 -17.76
CA GLY A 10 -16.63 58.06 -17.67
C GLY A 10 -17.20 56.64 -17.85
N GLN A 11 -18.19 56.43 -18.72
CA GLN A 11 -18.72 55.08 -19.01
C GLN A 11 -17.88 54.38 -20.10
N ALA A 12 -17.34 53.20 -19.79
CA ALA A 12 -16.80 52.29 -20.80
C ALA A 12 -17.94 51.45 -21.43
N GLY A 13 -18.01 51.41 -22.76
CA GLY A 13 -19.14 50.83 -23.48
C GLY A 13 -19.15 49.29 -23.53
N LYS A 14 -20.33 48.68 -23.34
CA LYS A 14 -20.59 47.30 -23.75
C LYS A 14 -20.78 47.25 -25.27
N VAL A 15 -19.95 46.46 -25.97
CA VAL A 15 -20.17 46.17 -27.40
C VAL A 15 -21.29 45.15 -27.54
N ALA A 16 -22.38 45.52 -28.23
CA ALA A 16 -23.47 44.60 -28.54
C ALA A 16 -23.15 43.78 -29.80
N ARG A 17 -23.45 42.47 -29.78
CA ARG A 17 -23.53 41.65 -31.00
C ARG A 17 -24.89 41.86 -31.67
N PRO A 18 -24.98 41.95 -33.02
CA PRO A 18 -26.25 41.99 -33.73
C PRO A 18 -26.93 40.61 -33.73
N PRO A 19 -28.27 40.55 -33.82
CA PRO A 19 -29.01 39.30 -33.98
C PRO A 19 -28.92 38.78 -35.43
N ALA A 20 -28.77 37.47 -35.60
CA ALA A 20 -28.89 36.81 -36.90
C ALA A 20 -30.31 36.25 -37.08
N ALA A 21 -30.93 36.52 -38.23
CA ALA A 21 -32.22 35.99 -38.65
C ALA A 21 -32.05 34.82 -39.64
N PRO A 22 -33.05 33.93 -39.82
CA PRO A 22 -32.80 32.57 -40.31
C PRO A 22 -32.98 32.39 -41.83
N ALA A 23 -32.29 31.38 -42.36
CA ALA A 23 -32.68 30.68 -43.59
C ALA A 23 -32.17 29.22 -43.57
N CYS A 24 -33.04 28.26 -43.88
CA CYS A 24 -32.62 26.98 -44.44
C CYS A 24 -32.55 27.11 -45.97
N PRO A 25 -31.87 26.18 -46.65
CA PRO A 25 -32.67 25.12 -47.28
C PRO A 25 -32.08 23.70 -47.08
N GLN A 26 -32.81 22.72 -47.60
CA GLN A 26 -32.55 21.29 -47.44
C GLN A 26 -31.41 20.80 -48.35
N GLY A 27 -30.65 19.79 -47.90
CA GLY A 27 -29.69 19.04 -48.71
C GLY A 27 -29.76 17.56 -48.39
N HIS A 28 -30.39 16.76 -49.27
CA HIS A 28 -30.46 15.31 -49.11
C HIS A 28 -29.11 14.65 -49.49
N ALA A 29 -28.35 14.19 -48.49
CA ALA A 29 -27.20 13.32 -48.71
C ALA A 29 -27.67 11.85 -48.70
N THR A 30 -27.66 11.20 -49.88
CA THR A 30 -28.02 9.79 -50.01
C THR A 30 -26.93 8.88 -49.44
N ARG A 31 -27.34 7.94 -48.58
CA ARG A 31 -26.47 6.90 -48.02
C ARG A 31 -25.98 5.97 -49.14
N PRO A 32 -24.67 5.69 -49.29
CA PRO A 32 -24.21 4.66 -50.22
C PRO A 32 -24.66 3.27 -49.72
N PRO A 33 -24.92 2.30 -50.63
CA PRO A 33 -25.32 0.96 -50.24
C PRO A 33 -24.17 0.19 -49.60
N THR A 34 -24.47 -0.56 -48.53
CA THR A 34 -23.54 -1.54 -47.95
C THR A 34 -23.32 -2.70 -48.92
N ALA A 35 -22.05 -3.01 -49.20
CA ALA A 35 -21.69 -4.22 -49.93
C ALA A 35 -22.14 -5.49 -49.17
N PRO A 36 -22.46 -6.61 -49.86
CA PRO A 36 -22.83 -7.85 -49.21
C PRO A 36 -21.64 -8.47 -48.47
N VAL A 37 -21.89 -9.00 -47.27
CA VAL A 37 -20.92 -9.81 -46.54
C VAL A 37 -20.84 -11.18 -47.19
N GLU A 38 -19.66 -11.58 -47.66
CA GLU A 38 -19.43 -12.93 -48.19
C GLU A 38 -19.62 -13.97 -47.08
N GLN A 39 -20.44 -14.99 -47.36
CA GLN A 39 -20.60 -16.14 -46.49
C GLN A 39 -19.39 -17.07 -46.64
N ALA A 40 -18.40 -16.92 -45.76
CA ALA A 40 -17.31 -17.88 -45.64
C ALA A 40 -17.87 -19.29 -45.35
N ALA A 41 -17.76 -20.19 -46.32
CA ALA A 41 -18.34 -21.52 -46.23
C ALA A 41 -17.66 -22.36 -45.13
N ARG A 42 -18.48 -23.06 -44.32
CA ARG A 42 -17.96 -24.08 -43.40
C ARG A 42 -17.45 -25.29 -44.19
N PRO A 43 -16.22 -25.79 -43.97
CA PRO A 43 -15.83 -27.10 -44.49
C PRO A 43 -16.65 -28.22 -43.80
N PRO A 44 -16.92 -29.34 -44.49
CA PRO A 44 -17.71 -30.43 -43.94
C PRO A 44 -16.95 -31.19 -42.85
N ALA A 45 -17.66 -31.58 -41.78
CA ALA A 45 -17.10 -32.42 -40.73
C ALA A 45 -16.97 -33.87 -41.23
N THR A 46 -15.73 -34.30 -41.51
CA THR A 46 -15.43 -35.70 -41.85
C THR A 46 -15.59 -36.58 -40.62
N SER A 47 -16.62 -37.43 -40.62
CA SER A 47 -16.78 -38.47 -39.59
C SER A 47 -15.72 -39.56 -39.80
N ALA A 48 -14.94 -39.85 -38.76
CA ALA A 48 -14.00 -40.96 -38.70
C ALA A 48 -14.07 -41.62 -37.32
N CYS A 49 -14.48 -42.88 -37.26
CA CYS A 49 -14.55 -43.64 -36.02
C CYS A 49 -13.19 -44.27 -35.69
N PRO A 50 -12.61 -44.04 -34.50
CA PRO A 50 -11.62 -44.93 -33.92
C PRO A 50 -12.34 -46.01 -33.10
N SER A 51 -12.29 -47.26 -33.55
CA SER A 51 -12.83 -48.42 -32.84
C SER A 51 -11.95 -48.81 -31.65
N GLY A 52 -12.57 -49.09 -30.50
CA GLY A 52 -12.04 -49.98 -29.47
C GLY A 52 -10.92 -49.45 -28.58
N GLN A 53 -11.29 -48.96 -27.39
CA GLN A 53 -10.43 -49.08 -26.21
C GLN A 53 -11.10 -50.01 -25.19
N ALA A 54 -10.39 -51.08 -24.79
CA ALA A 54 -10.89 -52.04 -23.83
C ALA A 54 -10.84 -51.47 -22.41
N THR A 55 -11.96 -51.55 -21.69
CA THR A 55 -12.03 -51.17 -20.27
C THR A 55 -11.17 -52.11 -19.42
N ARG A 56 -10.00 -51.64 -18.97
CA ARG A 56 -9.27 -52.31 -17.89
C ARG A 56 -10.11 -52.22 -16.60
N PRO A 57 -10.26 -53.32 -15.84
CA PRO A 57 -10.87 -53.25 -14.51
C PRO A 57 -9.99 -52.41 -13.56
N PRO A 58 -10.57 -51.81 -12.50
CA PRO A 58 -9.80 -51.06 -11.51
C PRO A 58 -8.81 -51.98 -10.77
N PRO A 59 -7.63 -51.47 -10.38
CA PRO A 59 -6.69 -52.24 -9.57
C PRO A 59 -7.30 -52.54 -8.19
N ALA A 60 -7.06 -53.76 -7.68
CA ALA A 60 -7.47 -54.13 -6.33
C ALA A 60 -6.79 -53.23 -5.27
N PRO A 61 -7.47 -52.92 -4.15
CA PRO A 61 -6.90 -52.08 -3.10
C PRO A 61 -5.65 -52.75 -2.50
N ALA A 62 -4.51 -52.06 -2.58
CA ALA A 62 -3.26 -52.55 -2.00
C ALA A 62 -3.40 -52.69 -0.48
N ALA A 63 -3.07 -53.87 0.04
CA ALA A 63 -3.08 -54.12 1.48
C ALA A 63 -2.11 -53.15 2.20
N ARG A 64 -2.61 -52.47 3.24
CA ARG A 64 -1.76 -51.65 4.11
C ARG A 64 -0.69 -52.54 4.76
N PRO A 65 0.61 -52.20 4.69
CA PRO A 65 1.62 -52.92 5.45
C PRO A 65 1.32 -52.79 6.95
N ALA A 66 1.54 -53.87 7.70
CA ALA A 66 1.32 -53.88 9.14
C ALA A 66 2.24 -52.87 9.85
N ARG A 67 1.69 -52.15 10.84
CA ARG A 67 2.49 -51.28 11.70
C ARG A 67 3.49 -52.15 12.48
N PRO A 68 4.80 -51.84 12.49
CA PRO A 68 5.73 -52.51 13.40
C PRO A 68 5.34 -52.21 14.86
N PRO A 69 5.63 -53.13 15.81
CA PRO A 69 5.36 -52.90 17.22
C PRO A 69 6.16 -51.70 17.73
N ALA A 70 5.56 -50.94 18.66
CA ALA A 70 6.23 -49.79 19.26
C ALA A 70 7.44 -50.24 20.10
N ALA A 71 8.59 -49.61 19.89
CA ALA A 71 9.75 -49.79 20.75
C ALA A 71 9.44 -49.28 22.18
N PRO A 72 9.96 -49.93 23.25
CA PRO A 72 9.76 -49.47 24.61
C PRO A 72 10.40 -48.09 24.80
N ALA A 73 9.68 -47.19 25.47
CA ALA A 73 10.17 -45.84 25.72
C ALA A 73 11.39 -45.86 26.66
N ALA A 74 12.52 -45.33 26.18
CA ALA A 74 13.71 -45.12 27.01
C ALA A 74 13.39 -44.10 28.11
N GLN A 75 13.77 -44.41 29.35
CA GLN A 75 13.60 -43.48 30.47
C GLN A 75 14.53 -42.26 30.29
N PRO A 76 14.05 -41.02 30.50
CA PRO A 76 14.89 -39.84 30.38
C PRO A 76 15.93 -39.82 31.50
N VAL A 77 17.22 -39.89 31.12
CA VAL A 77 18.34 -39.71 32.04
C VAL A 77 18.29 -38.29 32.60
N ARG A 78 18.20 -38.15 33.93
CA ARG A 78 18.27 -36.83 34.58
C ARG A 78 19.62 -36.18 34.30
N PRO A 79 19.67 -34.92 33.80
CA PRO A 79 20.92 -34.16 33.80
C PRO A 79 21.36 -33.87 35.24
N PRO A 80 22.68 -33.70 35.49
CA PRO A 80 23.18 -33.30 36.80
C PRO A 80 22.65 -31.92 37.19
N ALA A 81 22.44 -31.70 38.50
CA ALA A 81 21.92 -30.44 39.00
C ALA A 81 22.92 -29.30 38.80
N ALA A 82 22.46 -28.17 38.24
CA ALA A 82 23.21 -26.93 38.21
C ALA A 82 23.37 -26.36 39.64
N PRO A 83 24.48 -25.68 39.97
CA PRO A 83 24.65 -25.04 41.27
C PRO A 83 23.60 -23.93 41.45
N ALA A 84 23.04 -23.82 42.66
CA ALA A 84 21.99 -22.86 42.96
C ALA A 84 22.53 -21.42 42.91
N ALA A 85 21.99 -20.61 42.00
CA ALA A 85 22.16 -19.16 42.03
C ALA A 85 21.46 -18.58 43.27
N GLN A 86 22.11 -17.66 43.97
CA GLN A 86 21.49 -16.94 45.08
C GLN A 86 20.40 -16.00 44.55
N PRO A 87 19.23 -15.90 45.21
CA PRO A 87 18.21 -14.95 44.82
C PRO A 87 18.71 -13.52 45.08
N ALA A 88 18.65 -12.66 44.07
CA ALA A 88 18.87 -11.22 44.27
C ALA A 88 17.75 -10.64 45.13
N GLU A 89 18.09 -9.76 46.07
CA GLU A 89 17.08 -9.13 46.93
C GLU A 89 16.11 -8.24 46.10
N PRO A 90 14.80 -8.24 46.42
CA PRO A 90 13.84 -7.38 45.74
C PRO A 90 14.14 -5.91 46.06
N ALA A 91 14.44 -5.13 45.02
CA ALA A 91 14.68 -3.69 45.16
C ALA A 91 13.48 -3.00 45.81
N SER A 92 13.73 -2.30 46.93
CA SER A 92 12.64 -1.71 47.72
C SER A 92 11.78 -0.72 46.92
N ALA A 93 10.50 -0.61 47.26
CA ALA A 93 9.55 0.29 46.58
C ALA A 93 10.01 1.77 46.58
N ALA A 94 10.83 2.18 47.55
CA ALA A 94 11.44 3.51 47.59
C ALA A 94 12.41 3.78 46.43
N SER A 95 13.10 2.76 45.91
CA SER A 95 13.98 2.87 44.74
C SER A 95 13.17 3.02 43.44
N LEU A 96 12.12 2.22 43.28
CA LEU A 96 11.20 2.31 42.14
C LEU A 96 10.49 3.68 42.09
N ALA A 97 10.01 4.19 43.23
CA ALA A 97 9.38 5.51 43.31
C ALA A 97 10.32 6.65 42.90
N ARG A 98 11.61 6.58 43.24
CA ARG A 98 12.62 7.59 42.83
C ARG A 98 12.92 7.54 41.33
N GLY A 99 12.93 6.36 40.70
CA GLY A 99 13.07 6.23 39.25
C GLY A 99 11.93 6.91 38.48
N TRP A 100 10.68 6.66 38.90
CA TRP A 100 9.50 7.29 38.28
C TRP A 100 9.42 8.80 38.48
N ALA A 101 9.82 9.31 39.65
CA ALA A 101 9.85 10.75 39.90
C ALA A 101 10.82 11.50 38.97
N LEU A 102 11.98 10.89 38.65
CA LEU A 102 12.98 11.50 37.76
C LEU A 102 12.51 11.53 36.30
N LEU A 103 11.85 10.46 35.84
CA LEU A 103 11.24 10.38 34.50
C LEU A 103 10.10 11.41 34.32
N LEU A 104 9.23 11.55 35.33
CA LEU A 104 8.17 12.56 35.30
C LEU A 104 8.71 13.99 35.30
N ALA A 105 9.76 14.28 36.09
CA ALA A 105 10.41 15.59 36.11
C ALA A 105 10.99 15.99 34.74
N LEU A 106 11.59 15.04 34.01
CA LEU A 106 12.09 15.28 32.65
C LEU A 106 10.94 15.55 31.65
N SER A 107 9.79 14.88 31.80
CA SER A 107 8.62 15.11 30.93
C SER A 107 7.96 16.48 31.13
N ALA A 108 8.05 17.05 32.34
CA ALA A 108 7.45 18.35 32.66
C ALA A 108 8.24 19.56 32.12
N GLY A 109 9.52 19.39 31.79
CA GLY A 109 10.42 20.49 31.40
C GLY A 109 10.21 21.11 30.02
N CYS A 110 9.34 20.54 29.17
CA CYS A 110 9.18 20.93 27.77
C CYS A 110 7.97 21.85 27.47
N GLN A 111 7.35 22.45 28.49
CA GLN A 111 6.35 23.52 28.30
C GLN A 111 7.05 24.89 28.30
N GLY A 112 7.50 25.39 27.13
CA GLY A 112 8.09 26.74 27.09
C GLY A 112 8.85 27.18 25.84
N ARG A 113 9.05 26.32 24.82
CA ARG A 113 9.61 26.74 23.52
C ARG A 113 8.80 26.13 22.39
N ALA A 114 8.35 26.98 21.46
CA ALA A 114 7.90 26.50 20.16
C ALA A 114 9.11 25.96 19.41
N CYS A 115 9.03 24.73 18.93
CA CYS A 115 9.83 24.31 17.80
C CYS A 115 9.17 24.87 16.55
N ASP A 116 9.95 25.49 15.66
CA ASP A 116 9.47 25.88 14.32
C ASP A 116 9.30 24.63 13.45
N CYS A 117 8.23 23.88 13.72
CA CYS A 117 7.72 22.86 12.81
C CYS A 117 7.25 23.58 11.54
N ALA A 118 7.86 23.24 10.41
CA ALA A 118 7.58 23.90 9.12
C ALA A 118 6.07 23.91 8.80
N ASP A 119 5.56 25.06 8.37
CA ASP A 119 4.13 25.28 8.12
C ASP A 119 3.55 24.26 7.11
N PRO A 120 2.63 23.38 7.53
CA PRO A 120 2.01 22.40 6.64
C PRO A 120 1.27 23.03 5.46
N GLN A 121 0.78 24.27 5.58
CA GLN A 121 0.06 24.96 4.50
C GLN A 121 0.97 25.29 3.31
N ALA A 122 2.27 25.49 3.54
CA ALA A 122 3.24 25.79 2.49
C ALA A 122 3.49 24.60 1.55
N ASP A 123 3.43 23.36 2.07
CA ASP A 123 3.50 22.12 1.28
C ASP A 123 2.18 21.86 0.53
N ASP A 124 1.04 21.93 1.24
CA ASP A 124 -0.28 21.67 0.66
C ASP A 124 -0.60 22.65 -0.48
N ALA A 125 -0.16 23.92 -0.37
CA ALA A 125 -0.28 24.92 -1.43
C ALA A 125 0.51 24.58 -2.70
N ARG A 126 1.72 24.01 -2.57
CA ARG A 126 2.54 23.56 -3.71
C ARG A 126 1.88 22.41 -4.46
N TYR A 127 1.22 21.50 -3.73
CA TYR A 127 0.54 20.36 -4.31
C TYR A 127 -0.77 20.75 -5.01
N THR A 128 -1.65 21.47 -4.30
CA THR A 128 -2.97 21.88 -4.80
C THR A 128 -2.89 22.84 -5.99
N ALA A 129 -1.95 23.78 -6.00
CA ALA A 129 -1.74 24.71 -7.13
C ALA A 129 -1.35 24.01 -8.44
N ARG A 130 -0.83 22.78 -8.40
CA ARG A 130 -0.54 21.95 -9.58
C ARG A 130 -1.69 21.02 -9.97
N ALA A 131 -2.54 20.59 -9.02
CA ALA A 131 -3.67 19.71 -9.30
C ALA A 131 -4.87 20.44 -9.94
N GLY A 132 -5.11 21.70 -9.59
CA GLY A 132 -6.32 22.45 -9.98
C GLY A 132 -6.28 23.19 -11.33
N SER A 133 -5.20 23.08 -12.11
CA SER A 133 -5.13 23.76 -13.42
C SER A 133 -5.69 22.87 -14.54
N PRO A 134 -6.72 23.29 -15.32
CA PRO A 134 -6.98 22.65 -16.61
C PRO A 134 -5.73 22.84 -17.48
N ALA A 135 -5.34 21.78 -18.19
CA ALA A 135 -4.04 21.71 -18.86
C ALA A 135 -3.81 22.88 -19.83
N ARG A 136 -2.96 23.84 -19.44
CA ARG A 136 -2.47 24.86 -20.36
C ARG A 136 -1.54 24.21 -21.37
N SER A 137 -1.95 24.22 -22.63
CA SER A 137 -1.25 23.66 -23.78
C SER A 137 0.01 24.47 -24.18
N ASP A 138 0.58 25.23 -23.25
CA ASP A 138 1.60 26.26 -23.48
C ASP A 138 2.97 25.89 -22.85
N MET A 139 3.16 24.61 -22.51
CA MET A 139 4.52 24.06 -22.43
C MET A 139 5.11 24.06 -23.84
N PRO A 140 6.28 24.67 -24.10
CA PRO A 140 6.95 24.46 -25.38
C PRO A 140 7.24 22.95 -25.54
N PRO A 141 7.19 22.40 -26.77
CA PRO A 141 7.49 20.99 -26.97
C PRO A 141 8.90 20.70 -26.44
N TRP A 142 8.99 19.73 -25.51
CA TRP A 142 10.26 19.25 -25.02
C TRP A 142 10.97 18.53 -26.17
N ALA A 143 11.87 19.26 -26.84
CA ALA A 143 12.87 18.71 -27.74
C ALA A 143 13.89 17.90 -26.91
N GLY A 144 13.45 16.72 -26.46
CA GLY A 144 14.35 15.68 -25.99
C GLY A 144 15.25 15.18 -27.12
N PRO A 145 16.21 14.31 -26.82
CA PRO A 145 17.00 13.65 -27.87
C PRO A 145 16.08 12.75 -28.70
N GLU A 146 15.72 13.22 -29.89
CA GLU A 146 15.26 12.36 -30.97
C GLU A 146 16.35 11.28 -31.23
N ASP A 147 15.94 10.11 -31.73
CA ASP A 147 16.77 8.93 -31.94
C ASP A 147 17.32 8.18 -30.69
N GLN A 148 16.59 8.18 -29.56
CA GLN A 148 16.70 7.10 -28.56
C GLN A 148 15.40 6.29 -28.42
N PRO A 149 15.36 5.02 -28.90
CA PRO A 149 14.18 4.16 -28.71
C PRO A 149 14.06 3.73 -27.23
N ALA A 150 12.94 4.10 -26.60
CA ALA A 150 12.67 3.99 -25.16
C ALA A 150 12.62 2.56 -24.56
N SER A 151 13.09 1.55 -25.30
CA SER A 151 13.18 0.14 -24.89
C SER A 151 14.64 -0.35 -24.81
N ALA A 152 15.56 0.16 -25.64
CA ALA A 152 16.92 -0.39 -25.75
C ALA A 152 17.84 -0.05 -24.56
N ALA A 153 17.55 1.06 -23.86
CA ALA A 153 18.37 1.56 -22.76
C ALA A 153 18.29 0.73 -21.46
N LEU A 154 17.33 -0.20 -21.35
CA LEU A 154 17.20 -1.11 -20.21
C LEU A 154 17.94 -2.44 -20.40
N THR A 155 18.24 -2.83 -21.65
CA THR A 155 19.02 -4.05 -21.97
C THR A 155 20.51 -3.77 -22.20
N GLY A 156 20.89 -2.52 -22.48
CA GLY A 156 22.29 -2.12 -22.53
C GLY A 156 22.90 -2.18 -21.13
N GLY A 157 23.71 -3.21 -20.87
CA GLY A 157 24.23 -3.56 -19.53
C GLY A 157 24.76 -2.36 -18.74
N ARG A 158 23.92 -1.83 -17.86
CA ARG A 158 24.22 -0.62 -17.09
C ARG A 158 25.44 -0.89 -16.21
N PRO A 159 26.48 -0.03 -16.21
CA PRO A 159 27.63 -0.23 -15.35
C PRO A 159 27.15 -0.18 -13.89
N ARG A 160 27.33 -1.30 -13.18
CA ARG A 160 27.00 -1.42 -11.76
C ARG A 160 27.74 -0.31 -11.01
N PRO A 161 27.06 0.54 -10.21
CA PRO A 161 27.76 1.49 -9.35
C PRO A 161 28.70 0.69 -8.41
N PRO A 162 29.89 1.20 -8.09
CA PRO A 162 30.74 0.55 -7.10
C PRO A 162 29.93 0.41 -5.80
N ALA A 163 29.89 -0.80 -5.25
CA ALA A 163 29.17 -1.05 -4.01
C ALA A 163 29.73 -0.11 -2.94
N GLN A 164 28.89 0.82 -2.47
CA GLN A 164 29.20 1.54 -1.24
C GLN A 164 29.21 0.50 -0.11
N PRO A 165 30.15 0.58 0.85
CA PRO A 165 30.07 -0.24 2.05
C PRO A 165 28.76 0.09 2.76
N LEU A 166 27.84 -0.87 2.80
CA LEU A 166 26.55 -0.76 3.49
C LEU A 166 26.67 -1.11 4.99
N ASP A 167 27.91 -1.46 5.40
CA ASP A 167 28.40 -1.93 6.69
C ASP A 167 27.96 -1.09 7.91
N ALA A 168 27.43 0.12 7.67
CA ALA A 168 26.90 1.03 8.67
C ALA A 168 25.50 1.54 8.25
N TYR A 169 24.51 1.28 9.11
CA TYR A 169 23.17 1.85 8.98
C TYR A 169 23.26 3.38 9.03
N THR A 170 22.87 4.04 7.94
CA THR A 170 22.96 5.50 7.84
C THR A 170 21.90 6.15 8.72
N MET A 171 22.32 6.99 9.66
CA MET A 171 21.43 7.84 10.46
C MET A 171 20.72 8.84 9.53
N ILE A 172 19.39 8.76 9.43
CA ILE A 172 18.56 9.77 8.73
C ILE A 172 17.33 10.12 9.57
N ASP A 173 16.77 11.31 9.38
CA ASP A 173 15.55 11.73 10.06
C ASP A 173 14.26 11.34 9.27
N PRO A 174 13.08 11.35 9.90
CA PRO A 174 11.81 10.98 9.24
C PRO A 174 11.44 11.80 7.99
N THR A 175 11.92 13.05 7.90
CA THR A 175 11.72 13.95 6.77
C THR A 175 12.59 13.54 5.59
N GLU A 176 13.86 13.22 5.85
CA GLU A 176 14.74 12.66 4.83
C GLU A 176 14.23 11.29 4.34
N LEU A 177 13.76 10.43 5.25
CA LEU A 177 13.13 9.16 4.90
C LEU A 177 11.93 9.37 3.95
N ARG A 178 11.07 10.36 4.20
CA ARG A 178 9.98 10.74 3.28
C ARG A 178 10.53 11.09 1.88
N TYR A 179 11.55 11.95 1.79
CA TYR A 179 12.14 12.36 0.50
C TYR A 179 12.89 11.24 -0.24
N ARG A 180 13.33 10.18 0.47
CA ARG A 180 13.94 8.99 -0.12
C ARG A 180 12.92 7.95 -0.59
N LEU A 181 11.77 7.83 0.06
CA LEU A 181 10.66 6.94 -0.35
C LEU A 181 9.81 7.55 -1.48
N TRP A 182 9.52 8.85 -1.41
CA TRP A 182 8.81 9.60 -2.46
C TRP A 182 9.75 10.60 -3.10
N THR A 183 10.62 10.10 -3.97
CA THR A 183 11.63 10.91 -4.67
C THR A 183 10.99 11.90 -5.62
N GLU A 184 11.32 13.19 -5.45
CA GLU A 184 11.01 14.22 -6.44
C GLU A 184 12.18 14.47 -7.42
N PRO A 185 11.91 14.77 -8.70
CA PRO A 185 10.61 14.63 -9.37
C PRO A 185 10.21 13.13 -9.50
N PRO A 186 8.91 12.80 -9.46
CA PRO A 186 8.44 11.44 -9.69
C PRO A 186 8.66 11.00 -11.15
N PRO A 187 8.60 9.69 -11.45
CA PRO A 187 8.77 9.18 -12.81
C PRO A 187 7.81 9.82 -13.81
N PRO A 188 8.28 10.22 -15.01
CA PRO A 188 7.44 10.89 -16.00
C PRO A 188 6.45 9.96 -16.71
N PHE A 189 6.68 8.65 -16.67
CA PHE A 189 5.82 7.60 -17.21
C PHE A 189 5.95 6.32 -16.38
N TYR A 190 4.97 5.42 -16.50
CA TYR A 190 5.05 4.09 -15.89
C TYR A 190 5.72 3.08 -16.83
N VAL A 191 6.58 2.20 -16.31
CA VAL A 191 7.10 1.06 -17.08
C VAL A 191 6.70 -0.25 -16.40
N PRO A 192 5.85 -1.09 -17.02
CA PRO A 192 5.54 -2.42 -16.50
C PRO A 192 6.82 -3.27 -16.33
N PRO A 193 6.91 -4.11 -15.29
CA PRO A 193 8.06 -4.98 -15.10
C PRO A 193 8.10 -6.08 -16.17
N THR A 194 9.30 -6.46 -16.62
CA THR A 194 9.48 -7.67 -17.44
C THR A 194 9.38 -8.93 -16.57
N PRO A 195 9.14 -10.13 -17.13
CA PRO A 195 9.10 -11.37 -16.35
C PRO A 195 10.37 -11.62 -15.52
N GLU A 196 11.54 -11.25 -16.05
CA GLU A 196 12.83 -11.39 -15.38
C GLU A 196 12.94 -10.43 -14.19
N ARG A 197 12.52 -9.17 -14.37
CA ARG A 197 12.48 -8.17 -13.30
C ARG A 197 11.48 -8.58 -12.21
N THR A 198 10.31 -9.10 -12.60
CA THR A 198 9.31 -9.64 -11.67
C THR A 198 9.89 -10.77 -10.82
N ALA A 199 10.57 -11.74 -11.43
CA ALA A 199 11.18 -12.86 -10.72
C ALA A 199 12.31 -12.42 -9.77
N ALA A 200 13.19 -11.51 -10.22
CA ALA A 200 14.25 -10.94 -9.38
C ALA A 200 13.69 -10.12 -8.21
N PHE A 201 12.63 -9.33 -8.44
CA PHE A 201 11.96 -8.55 -7.42
C PHE A 201 11.20 -9.44 -6.42
N GLU A 202 10.59 -10.54 -6.88
CA GLU A 202 9.96 -11.55 -6.02
C GLU A 202 10.98 -12.18 -5.07
N ALA A 203 12.19 -12.49 -5.54
CA ALA A 203 13.30 -12.96 -4.70
C ALA A 203 13.75 -11.88 -3.70
N LEU A 204 14.04 -10.66 -4.16
CA LEU A 204 14.40 -9.51 -3.30
C LEU A 204 13.40 -9.32 -2.15
N MET A 205 12.10 -9.39 -2.44
CA MET A 205 11.06 -9.21 -1.43
C MET A 205 10.93 -10.38 -0.46
N ARG A 206 11.29 -11.62 -0.86
CA ARG A 206 11.41 -12.73 0.10
C ARG A 206 12.60 -12.50 1.03
N ASP A 207 13.75 -12.14 0.49
CA ASP A 207 14.99 -11.97 1.25
C ASP A 207 14.90 -10.79 2.22
N LEU A 208 14.39 -9.63 1.78
CA LEU A 208 14.13 -8.46 2.64
C LEU A 208 13.22 -8.77 3.84
N LEU A 209 12.20 -9.61 3.63
CA LEU A 209 11.20 -9.91 4.65
C LEU A 209 11.58 -11.10 5.55
N ALA A 210 12.64 -11.84 5.19
CA ALA A 210 13.12 -13.01 5.92
C ALA A 210 13.52 -12.69 7.37
N THR A 211 13.60 -13.76 8.16
CA THR A 211 13.86 -13.70 9.60
C THR A 211 14.81 -14.84 10.00
N PRO A 212 16.05 -14.56 10.47
CA PRO A 212 16.64 -13.23 10.58
C PRO A 212 16.72 -12.51 9.23
N THR A 213 16.60 -11.19 9.26
CA THR A 213 16.70 -10.36 8.06
C THR A 213 18.16 -10.29 7.59
N PRO A 214 18.48 -10.55 6.30
CA PRO A 214 19.85 -10.50 5.80
C PRO A 214 20.48 -9.11 5.98
N GLU A 215 21.80 -9.06 6.18
CA GLU A 215 22.52 -7.78 6.14
C GLU A 215 22.58 -7.23 4.70
N PRO A 216 22.69 -5.90 4.53
CA PRO A 216 22.30 -5.22 3.29
C PRO A 216 23.15 -5.61 2.07
N GLU A 217 24.41 -5.98 2.27
CA GLU A 217 25.37 -6.31 1.22
C GLU A 217 24.93 -7.57 0.47
N ALA A 218 24.35 -8.55 1.19
CA ALA A 218 23.85 -9.80 0.62
C ALA A 218 22.68 -9.57 -0.35
N LEU A 219 21.94 -8.46 -0.19
CA LEU A 219 20.80 -8.11 -1.03
C LEU A 219 21.22 -7.37 -2.32
N GLY A 220 22.47 -6.93 -2.44
CA GLY A 220 22.91 -6.03 -3.52
C GLY A 220 22.76 -6.58 -4.95
N GLU A 221 23.02 -7.87 -5.17
CA GLU A 221 22.87 -8.51 -6.49
C GLU A 221 21.39 -8.63 -6.90
N VAL A 222 20.55 -9.12 -5.99
CA VAL A 222 19.13 -9.37 -6.25
C VAL A 222 18.34 -8.06 -6.34
N ALA A 223 18.72 -7.04 -5.55
CA ALA A 223 18.22 -5.68 -5.69
C ALA A 223 18.52 -5.09 -7.07
N TRP A 224 19.78 -5.18 -7.52
CA TRP A 224 20.18 -4.67 -8.84
C TRP A 224 19.44 -5.39 -9.98
N ALA A 225 19.32 -6.72 -9.91
CA ALA A 225 18.56 -7.51 -10.87
C ALA A 225 17.06 -7.16 -10.89
N ALA A 226 16.48 -6.79 -9.74
CA ALA A 226 15.12 -6.27 -9.63
C ALA A 226 14.96 -4.82 -10.12
N GLY A 227 16.06 -4.09 -10.39
CA GLY A 227 16.04 -2.66 -10.71
C GLY A 227 15.80 -1.76 -9.50
N PHE A 228 16.32 -2.14 -8.33
CA PHE A 228 16.24 -1.40 -7.06
C PHE A 228 17.64 -1.20 -6.46
N GLU A 229 17.78 -0.17 -5.64
CA GLU A 229 18.87 -0.03 -4.66
C GLU A 229 18.32 -0.41 -3.27
N VAL A 230 19.10 -1.13 -2.47
CA VAL A 230 18.81 -1.38 -1.06
C VAL A 230 19.66 -0.45 -0.20
N HIS A 231 19.03 0.20 0.77
CA HIS A 231 19.68 1.06 1.76
C HIS A 231 19.41 0.58 3.18
N ALA A 232 20.41 0.72 4.05
CA ALA A 232 20.30 0.49 5.49
C ALA A 232 20.20 1.83 6.23
N TRP A 233 19.11 2.04 6.96
CA TRP A 233 18.81 3.30 7.64
C TRP A 233 18.52 3.08 9.12
N TYR A 234 19.01 4.01 9.96
CA TYR A 234 18.62 4.10 11.36
C TYR A 234 17.77 5.35 11.57
N VAL A 235 16.48 5.17 11.86
CA VAL A 235 15.48 6.25 11.93
C VAL A 235 14.65 6.08 13.20
N SER A 236 14.51 7.14 14.00
CA SER A 236 13.72 7.14 15.24
C SER A 236 13.95 5.91 16.15
N GLY A 237 15.21 5.51 16.32
CA GLY A 237 15.62 4.37 17.16
C GLY A 237 15.61 3.00 16.48
N GLN A 238 15.27 2.91 15.18
CA GLN A 238 14.91 1.67 14.51
C GLN A 238 15.84 1.37 13.33
N ARG A 239 16.37 0.14 13.25
CA ARG A 239 17.05 -0.39 12.04
C ARG A 239 16.00 -0.74 10.98
N LEU A 240 16.15 -0.16 9.80
CA LEU A 240 15.27 -0.31 8.64
C LEU A 240 16.11 -0.64 7.41
N LEU A 241 15.62 -1.56 6.56
CA LEU A 241 16.06 -1.71 5.18
C LEU A 241 15.03 -1.07 4.26
N ALA A 242 15.46 -0.47 3.15
CA ALA A 242 14.57 0.07 2.15
C ALA A 242 15.03 -0.32 0.74
N ALA A 243 14.15 -0.95 -0.04
CA ALA A 243 14.32 -1.06 -1.47
C ALA A 243 13.60 0.11 -2.16
N VAL A 244 14.36 0.90 -2.91
CA VAL A 244 13.87 2.06 -3.70
C VAL A 244 14.38 1.98 -5.13
N GLU A 245 13.64 2.54 -6.08
CA GLU A 245 14.14 2.61 -7.46
C GLU A 245 15.23 3.69 -7.59
N PRO A 246 16.39 3.38 -8.21
CA PRO A 246 17.48 4.35 -8.38
C PRO A 246 16.98 5.57 -9.16
N ARG A 247 17.30 6.79 -8.71
CA ARG A 247 16.82 8.06 -9.30
C ARG A 247 17.00 8.20 -10.82
N THR A 248 17.93 7.45 -11.41
CA THR A 248 18.23 7.43 -12.85
C THR A 248 17.51 6.33 -13.64
N GLY A 249 16.70 5.48 -13.01
CA GLY A 249 16.06 4.31 -13.63
C GLY A 249 14.69 3.97 -13.02
N GLN A 250 13.97 4.97 -12.53
CA GLN A 250 12.68 4.79 -11.87
C GLN A 250 11.56 4.51 -12.89
N THR A 251 10.63 3.62 -12.52
CA THR A 251 9.55 3.14 -13.40
C THR A 251 8.15 3.28 -12.79
N GLY A 252 8.05 3.63 -11.51
CA GLY A 252 6.81 3.55 -10.75
C GLY A 252 6.61 2.22 -10.03
N GLY A 253 7.67 1.44 -9.82
CA GLY A 253 7.62 0.13 -9.16
C GLY A 253 7.17 0.18 -7.69
N GLY A 254 7.21 1.36 -7.06
CA GLY A 254 6.99 1.55 -5.62
C GLY A 254 8.29 1.65 -4.82
N ALA A 255 8.16 1.81 -3.51
CA ALA A 255 9.24 1.76 -2.54
C ALA A 255 8.80 0.90 -1.33
N TYR A 256 9.75 0.16 -0.77
CA TYR A 256 9.49 -0.95 0.16
C TYR A 256 10.38 -0.82 1.39
N LEU A 257 9.81 -0.34 2.49
CA LEU A 257 10.49 -0.16 3.77
C LEU A 257 10.20 -1.36 4.67
N VAL A 258 11.24 -2.00 5.21
CA VAL A 258 11.16 -3.21 6.04
C VAL A 258 11.95 -3.00 7.31
N ARG A 259 11.38 -3.38 8.46
CA ARG A 259 12.08 -3.38 9.74
C ARG A 259 13.14 -4.48 9.76
N VAL A 260 14.30 -4.30 10.39
CA VAL A 260 15.22 -5.42 10.60
C VAL A 260 14.67 -6.33 11.71
N ALA A 261 14.76 -7.65 11.53
CA ALA A 261 14.51 -8.63 12.59
C ALA A 261 15.76 -9.50 12.81
N ASP A 262 16.40 -9.31 13.97
CA ASP A 262 17.69 -9.94 14.33
C ASP A 262 17.57 -11.38 14.84
N GLY A 263 16.34 -11.88 15.02
CA GLY A 263 16.05 -13.24 15.45
C GLY A 263 14.64 -13.66 15.05
N PRO A 264 14.27 -14.94 15.21
CA PRO A 264 12.94 -15.43 14.91
C PRO A 264 11.88 -14.63 15.68
N ALA A 265 11.02 -13.91 14.95
CA ALA A 265 9.81 -13.33 15.50
C ALA A 265 9.01 -14.44 16.20
N ALA A 266 8.36 -14.14 17.33
CA ALA A 266 7.60 -15.15 18.05
C ALA A 266 6.55 -15.74 17.10
N THR A 267 6.50 -17.07 16.97
CA THR A 267 5.69 -17.76 15.95
C THR A 267 4.18 -17.54 16.10
N GLU A 268 3.76 -16.98 17.24
CA GLU A 268 2.41 -16.57 17.58
C GLU A 268 2.03 -15.21 16.98
N GLU A 269 2.99 -14.32 16.69
CA GLU A 269 2.76 -12.97 16.18
C GLU A 269 2.11 -12.95 14.78
N ARG A 270 1.31 -11.90 14.56
CA ARG A 270 0.69 -11.58 13.27
C ARG A 270 1.38 -10.35 12.67
N PRO A 271 2.44 -10.51 11.86
CA PRO A 271 3.16 -9.38 11.29
C PRO A 271 2.24 -8.55 10.39
N VAL A 272 2.30 -7.22 10.55
CA VAL A 272 1.51 -6.28 9.73
C VAL A 272 2.36 -5.71 8.62
N ILE A 273 1.82 -5.76 7.40
CA ILE A 273 2.32 -5.05 6.23
C ILE A 273 1.40 -3.86 6.00
N LEU A 274 1.91 -2.66 6.25
CA LEU A 274 1.18 -1.43 5.98
C LEU A 274 1.36 -1.03 4.50
N GLN A 275 0.31 -0.53 3.87
CA GLN A 275 0.34 -0.12 2.47
C GLN A 275 -0.34 1.24 2.28
N ALA A 276 0.36 2.16 1.61
CA ALA A 276 -0.20 3.42 1.11
C ALA A 276 -0.01 3.46 -0.42
N PRO A 277 -0.91 2.84 -1.19
CA PRO A 277 -0.73 2.58 -2.62
C PRO A 277 -1.06 3.76 -3.54
N HIS A 278 -1.73 4.81 -3.04
CA HIS A 278 -2.24 5.93 -3.84
C HIS A 278 -1.78 7.32 -3.34
N ALA A 279 -0.59 7.44 -2.73
CA ALA A 279 -0.07 8.65 -2.06
C ALA A 279 -0.28 10.00 -2.80
N PHE A 280 -0.13 10.02 -4.13
CA PHE A 280 -0.25 11.22 -4.98
C PHE A 280 -1.70 11.58 -5.38
N HIS A 281 -2.68 10.80 -4.92
CA HIS A 281 -4.11 10.94 -5.20
C HIS A 281 -4.86 11.05 -3.86
N ASP A 282 -4.60 10.11 -2.95
CA ASP A 282 -5.19 10.00 -1.61
C ASP A 282 -4.40 10.87 -0.61
N LEU A 283 -4.23 12.17 -0.91
CA LEU A 283 -3.28 13.06 -0.22
C LEU A 283 -3.30 12.95 1.32
N GLY A 284 -2.12 12.85 1.94
CA GLY A 284 -1.96 12.67 3.38
C GLY A 284 -1.88 11.21 3.84
N THR A 285 -2.30 10.22 3.04
CA THR A 285 -2.08 8.80 3.39
C THR A 285 -0.61 8.44 3.46
N GLU A 286 0.26 9.16 2.75
CA GLU A 286 1.70 8.96 2.70
C GLU A 286 2.35 9.40 4.03
N ARG A 287 1.96 10.58 4.54
CA ARG A 287 2.36 11.09 5.86
C ARG A 287 1.81 10.20 6.98
N ILE A 288 0.55 9.76 6.90
CA ILE A 288 -0.05 8.87 7.90
C ILE A 288 0.67 7.53 7.93
N ALA A 289 0.88 6.89 6.78
CA ALA A 289 1.50 5.57 6.73
C ALA A 289 2.97 5.57 7.17
N LEU A 290 3.74 6.62 6.83
CA LEU A 290 5.10 6.78 7.35
C LEU A 290 5.11 7.02 8.87
N ALA A 291 4.21 7.86 9.38
CA ALA A 291 4.12 8.15 10.82
C ALA A 291 3.66 6.92 11.64
N LEU A 292 2.86 6.02 11.06
CA LEU A 292 2.56 4.69 11.61
C LEU A 292 3.79 3.76 11.53
N ALA A 293 4.49 3.72 10.39
CA ALA A 293 5.67 2.86 10.18
C ALA A 293 6.82 3.12 11.18
N LEU A 294 6.97 4.37 11.62
CA LEU A 294 8.01 4.80 12.55
C LEU A 294 7.61 4.76 14.03
N ARG A 295 6.47 4.16 14.39
CA ARG A 295 6.11 4.00 15.81
C ARG A 295 7.07 3.05 16.51
N GLY A 296 7.48 3.43 17.73
CA GLY A 296 8.59 2.81 18.47
C GLY A 296 8.24 1.50 19.19
N ASP A 297 7.43 0.65 18.57
CA ASP A 297 6.85 -0.56 19.18
C ASP A 297 6.94 -1.80 18.27
N ALA A 298 7.93 -1.80 17.35
CA ALA A 298 8.21 -2.82 16.35
C ALA A 298 7.08 -3.10 15.33
N TRP A 299 5.95 -2.42 15.43
CA TRP A 299 4.83 -2.50 14.50
C TRP A 299 4.81 -1.25 13.60
N PRO A 300 4.40 -1.36 12.31
CA PRO A 300 4.29 -2.57 11.49
C PRO A 300 5.66 -3.23 11.21
N ARG A 301 5.63 -4.40 10.57
CA ARG A 301 6.81 -5.15 10.09
C ARG A 301 7.40 -4.53 8.82
N ALA A 302 6.52 -4.04 7.94
CA ALA A 302 6.90 -3.38 6.68
C ALA A 302 5.88 -2.31 6.27
N LEU A 303 6.31 -1.38 5.42
CA LEU A 303 5.51 -0.35 4.75
C LEU A 303 5.82 -0.38 3.24
N PHE A 304 4.81 -0.60 2.40
CA PHE A 304 4.93 -0.48 0.94
C PHE A 304 4.21 0.79 0.46
N VAL A 305 4.82 1.55 -0.45
CA VAL A 305 4.30 2.84 -0.95
C VAL A 305 4.50 2.98 -2.46
N ASN A 306 3.62 3.71 -3.14
CA ASN A 306 3.74 3.97 -4.57
C ASN A 306 4.68 5.14 -4.88
N THR A 307 5.44 5.04 -5.98
CA THR A 307 6.36 6.10 -6.48
C THR A 307 5.79 6.89 -7.66
N VAL A 308 4.62 6.51 -8.20
CA VAL A 308 3.89 7.20 -9.28
C VAL A 308 2.42 7.42 -8.95
N HIS A 309 1.79 8.38 -9.63
CA HIS A 309 0.35 8.61 -9.55
C HIS A 309 -0.44 7.46 -10.21
N ARG A 310 -1.51 6.97 -9.57
CA ARG A 310 -2.26 5.77 -10.01
C ARG A 310 -2.75 5.81 -11.47
N TYR A 311 -3.15 6.99 -11.95
CA TYR A 311 -3.61 7.22 -13.33
C TYR A 311 -2.49 7.51 -14.35
N LEU A 312 -1.21 7.35 -13.97
CA LEU A 312 -0.09 7.50 -14.91
C LEU A 312 -0.06 6.33 -15.90
N ASP A 313 0.12 6.64 -17.18
CA ASP A 313 0.15 5.66 -18.26
C ASP A 313 1.59 5.45 -18.78
N THR A 314 1.76 4.49 -19.70
CA THR A 314 3.08 4.17 -20.27
C THR A 314 3.65 5.22 -21.24
N ASP A 315 2.81 6.15 -21.70
CA ASP A 315 3.19 7.34 -22.48
C ASP A 315 3.29 8.62 -21.62
N GLY A 316 3.26 8.47 -20.29
CA GLY A 316 3.36 9.57 -19.33
C GLY A 316 2.11 10.44 -19.19
N GLN A 317 1.05 10.18 -19.96
CA GLN A 317 -0.21 10.89 -19.78
C GLN A 317 -0.92 10.41 -18.51
N ARG A 318 -1.71 11.32 -17.91
CA ARG A 318 -2.63 10.94 -16.81
C ARG A 318 -4.01 10.69 -17.38
N ARG A 319 -4.52 9.46 -17.22
CA ARG A 319 -5.84 9.03 -17.72
C ARG A 319 -6.60 8.30 -16.63
N GLU A 320 -7.66 8.92 -16.12
CA GLU A 320 -8.57 8.28 -15.17
C GLU A 320 -9.28 7.10 -15.84
N ARG A 321 -8.99 5.88 -15.35
CA ARG A 321 -9.65 4.63 -15.74
C ARG A 321 -9.45 3.56 -14.66
N ASP A 322 -10.43 2.66 -14.52
CA ASP A 322 -10.44 1.58 -13.51
C ASP A 322 -9.24 0.61 -13.61
N ALA A 323 -8.58 0.56 -14.77
CA ALA A 323 -7.42 -0.28 -15.05
C ALA A 323 -6.27 0.55 -15.66
N ALA A 324 -5.78 1.54 -14.91
CA ALA A 324 -4.52 2.21 -15.21
C ALA A 324 -3.34 1.29 -14.83
N PRO A 325 -2.26 1.20 -15.63
CA PRO A 325 -1.17 0.24 -15.39
C PRO A 325 -0.37 0.59 -14.13
N ALA A 326 -0.27 1.89 -13.81
CA ALA A 326 0.32 2.41 -12.58
C ALA A 326 -0.60 2.36 -11.36
N ASP A 327 -1.80 1.76 -11.45
CA ASP A 327 -2.68 1.56 -10.29
C ASP A 327 -2.38 0.21 -9.63
N PRO A 328 -1.58 0.16 -8.54
CA PRO A 328 -1.24 -1.11 -7.87
C PRO A 328 -2.46 -1.82 -7.28
N CYS A 329 -3.55 -1.11 -7.01
CA CYS A 329 -4.77 -1.70 -6.45
C CYS A 329 -5.60 -2.43 -7.52
N HIS A 330 -5.41 -2.13 -8.80
CA HIS A 330 -6.20 -2.73 -9.88
C HIS A 330 -5.36 -3.60 -10.83
N ASN A 331 -4.07 -3.29 -10.99
CA ASN A 331 -3.13 -4.08 -11.79
C ASN A 331 -2.50 -5.23 -10.96
N PRO A 332 -2.79 -6.52 -11.27
CA PRO A 332 -2.16 -7.66 -10.58
C PRO A 332 -0.69 -7.88 -10.98
N GLU A 333 -0.22 -7.32 -12.10
CA GLU A 333 1.16 -7.44 -12.60
C GLU A 333 2.08 -6.33 -12.04
N HIS A 334 1.51 -5.32 -11.39
CA HIS A 334 2.28 -4.26 -10.73
C HIS A 334 3.11 -4.86 -9.58
N LEU A 335 4.38 -4.45 -9.45
CA LEU A 335 5.31 -4.98 -8.43
C LEU A 335 4.76 -4.96 -6.99
N PHE A 336 3.82 -4.07 -6.65
CA PHE A 336 3.10 -4.03 -5.37
C PHE A 336 2.33 -5.34 -5.06
N SER A 337 1.72 -5.93 -6.08
CA SER A 337 1.04 -7.23 -6.01
C SER A 337 2.05 -8.37 -5.87
N ILE A 338 3.19 -8.28 -6.55
CA ILE A 338 4.31 -9.25 -6.47
C ILE A 338 4.96 -9.23 -5.07
N ALA A 339 5.24 -8.04 -4.53
CA ALA A 339 5.70 -7.84 -3.16
C ALA A 339 4.71 -8.41 -2.14
N THR A 340 3.42 -8.20 -2.36
CA THR A 340 2.37 -8.77 -1.50
C THR A 340 2.35 -10.30 -1.59
N ALA A 341 2.56 -10.90 -2.77
CA ALA A 341 2.65 -12.35 -2.93
C ALA A 341 3.89 -12.93 -2.22
N ALA A 342 5.08 -12.39 -2.49
CA ALA A 342 6.33 -12.79 -1.85
C ALA A 342 6.27 -12.67 -0.32
N ALA A 343 5.71 -11.57 0.19
CA ALA A 343 5.51 -11.36 1.62
C ALA A 343 4.60 -12.39 2.28
N LEU A 344 3.58 -12.88 1.57
CA LEU A 344 2.67 -13.93 2.04
C LEU A 344 3.25 -15.34 1.92
N ASP A 345 4.36 -15.53 1.19
CA ASP A 345 5.13 -16.77 1.20
C ASP A 345 6.02 -16.86 2.45
N VAL A 346 6.69 -15.76 2.79
CA VAL A 346 7.58 -15.66 3.98
C VAL A 346 6.77 -15.52 5.27
N MET A 347 5.62 -14.86 5.23
CA MET A 347 4.76 -14.61 6.39
C MET A 347 3.30 -15.06 6.13
N PRO A 348 2.99 -16.37 6.08
CA PRO A 348 1.66 -16.87 5.72
C PRO A 348 0.49 -16.48 6.66
N ARG A 349 0.79 -15.86 7.81
CA ARG A 349 -0.19 -15.33 8.76
C ARG A 349 -0.35 -13.80 8.68
N ALA A 350 0.39 -13.10 7.81
CA ALA A 350 0.46 -11.63 7.81
C ALA A 350 -0.92 -10.96 7.64
N GLU A 351 -1.05 -9.77 8.22
CA GLU A 351 -2.19 -8.89 8.01
C GLU A 351 -1.76 -7.71 7.14
N VAL A 352 -2.31 -7.62 5.93
CA VAL A 352 -2.08 -6.48 5.03
C VAL A 352 -3.11 -5.41 5.35
N VAL A 353 -2.63 -4.28 5.86
CA VAL A 353 -3.45 -3.10 6.17
C VAL A 353 -3.19 -2.06 5.07
N GLN A 354 -4.21 -1.73 4.29
CA GLN A 354 -4.09 -0.83 3.14
C GLN A 354 -4.93 0.44 3.39
N ILE A 355 -4.25 1.59 3.44
CA ILE A 355 -4.85 2.89 3.74
C ILE A 355 -5.04 3.71 2.46
N HIS A 356 -6.28 4.14 2.25
CA HIS A 356 -6.78 4.95 1.16
C HIS A 356 -7.47 6.22 1.67
N GLY A 357 -7.86 7.09 0.76
CA GLY A 357 -8.65 8.27 1.09
C GLY A 357 -9.55 8.78 -0.03
N PHE A 358 -10.84 8.88 0.27
CA PHE A 358 -11.89 9.39 -0.63
C PHE A 358 -12.16 10.89 -0.41
N SER A 359 -12.80 11.54 -1.39
CA SER A 359 -13.29 12.92 -1.22
C SER A 359 -14.69 12.95 -0.60
N GLU A 360 -14.96 13.98 0.19
CA GLU A 360 -16.25 14.21 0.84
C GLU A 360 -17.31 14.74 -0.15
N ASP A 361 -16.91 15.24 -1.33
CA ASP A 361 -17.83 15.70 -2.41
C ASP A 361 -18.81 14.61 -2.88
N ASP A 362 -18.40 13.34 -2.74
CA ASP A 362 -19.10 12.15 -3.19
C ASP A 362 -20.16 11.64 -2.19
N ASP A 363 -20.05 12.06 -0.92
CA ASP A 363 -20.88 11.65 0.22
C ASP A 363 -20.68 12.62 1.41
N PRO A 364 -21.17 13.89 1.37
CA PRO A 364 -20.79 14.92 2.37
C PRO A 364 -21.34 14.70 3.78
N LEU A 365 -22.28 13.76 3.95
CA LEU A 365 -22.81 13.30 5.23
C LEU A 365 -22.37 11.86 5.54
N GLY A 366 -21.39 11.36 4.78
CA GLY A 366 -20.86 10.02 4.91
C GLY A 366 -20.06 9.79 6.20
N PRO A 367 -19.72 8.54 6.50
CA PRO A 367 -18.87 8.18 7.63
C PRO A 367 -17.46 8.74 7.42
N ALA A 368 -16.77 9.12 8.50
CA ALA A 368 -15.40 9.63 8.42
C ALA A 368 -14.39 8.56 7.97
N ALA A 369 -14.72 7.26 8.15
CA ALA A 369 -13.95 6.15 7.63
C ALA A 369 -14.80 4.97 7.13
N VAL A 370 -14.25 4.17 6.22
CA VAL A 370 -14.81 2.86 5.82
C VAL A 370 -13.81 1.75 6.08
N VAL A 371 -14.25 0.64 6.67
CA VAL A 371 -13.43 -0.56 6.88
C VAL A 371 -13.98 -1.71 6.02
N SER A 372 -13.12 -2.42 5.29
CA SER A 372 -13.51 -3.55 4.42
C SER A 372 -12.50 -4.70 4.45
N ALA A 373 -12.97 -5.93 4.22
CA ALA A 373 -12.14 -7.11 3.92
C ALA A 373 -11.90 -7.31 2.41
N GLY A 374 -12.34 -6.36 1.58
CA GLY A 374 -12.36 -6.47 0.12
C GLY A 374 -13.43 -7.41 -0.44
N ASP A 375 -14.35 -7.91 0.41
CA ASP A 375 -15.31 -8.96 0.05
C ASP A 375 -16.76 -8.43 0.01
N ARG A 376 -17.53 -8.85 -0.99
CA ARG A 376 -18.93 -8.45 -1.22
C ARG A 376 -19.93 -9.23 -0.38
N VAL A 377 -19.53 -10.36 0.22
CA VAL A 377 -20.46 -11.27 0.90
C VAL A 377 -20.73 -10.85 2.34
N ALA A 378 -19.68 -10.63 3.14
CA ALA A 378 -19.80 -10.28 4.55
C ALA A 378 -18.52 -9.64 5.10
N ALA A 379 -18.64 -8.79 6.12
CA ALA A 379 -17.49 -8.30 6.87
C ALA A 379 -16.97 -9.35 7.87
N THR A 380 -15.64 -9.51 7.91
CA THR A 380 -14.94 -10.42 8.84
C THR A 380 -14.97 -9.91 10.29
N GLY A 381 -14.78 -10.81 11.27
CA GLY A 381 -14.62 -10.44 12.68
C GLY A 381 -13.49 -9.42 12.91
N ARG A 382 -12.36 -9.55 12.20
CA ARG A 382 -11.25 -8.58 12.28
C ARG A 382 -11.66 -7.19 11.76
N THR A 383 -12.43 -7.10 10.69
CA THR A 383 -12.90 -5.79 10.18
C THR A 383 -13.99 -5.19 11.06
N ARG A 384 -14.84 -6.01 11.71
CA ARG A 384 -15.77 -5.56 12.76
C ARG A 384 -15.01 -4.97 13.95
N GLU A 385 -13.97 -5.67 14.41
CA GLU A 385 -13.09 -5.23 15.48
C GLU A 385 -12.41 -3.89 15.16
N VAL A 386 -11.77 -3.75 13.99
CA VAL A 386 -11.12 -2.49 13.57
C VAL A 386 -12.13 -1.35 13.51
N ALA A 387 -13.32 -1.55 12.94
CA ALA A 387 -14.36 -0.53 12.90
C ALA A 387 -14.85 -0.14 14.32
N HIS A 388 -15.04 -1.10 15.22
CA HIS A 388 -15.40 -0.86 16.61
C HIS A 388 -14.32 -0.07 17.36
N ARG A 389 -13.04 -0.48 17.25
CA ARG A 389 -11.89 0.22 17.85
C ARG A 389 -11.78 1.65 17.33
N LEU A 390 -11.94 1.88 16.02
CA LEU A 390 -11.91 3.23 15.43
C LEU A 390 -13.05 4.13 15.93
N ARG A 391 -14.30 3.64 15.94
CA ARG A 391 -15.47 4.37 16.49
C ARG A 391 -15.18 4.84 17.92
N GLY A 392 -14.76 3.93 18.80
CA GLY A 392 -14.48 4.22 20.21
C GLY A 392 -13.26 5.10 20.46
N ALA A 393 -12.14 4.85 19.77
CA ALA A 393 -10.86 5.51 20.05
C ALA A 393 -10.69 6.89 19.37
N LEU A 394 -11.51 7.22 18.36
CA LEU A 394 -11.48 8.51 17.65
C LEU A 394 -12.74 9.34 17.85
N GLY A 395 -13.86 8.75 18.28
CA GLY A 395 -15.15 9.43 18.41
C GLY A 395 -15.68 9.90 17.05
N ILE A 396 -15.74 8.96 16.09
CA ILE A 396 -16.12 9.23 14.69
C ILE A 396 -17.12 8.20 14.19
N GLU A 397 -17.92 8.59 13.19
CA GLU A 397 -18.66 7.63 12.39
C GLU A 397 -17.70 6.83 11.50
N VAL A 398 -17.85 5.51 11.55
CA VAL A 398 -17.14 4.54 10.72
C VAL A 398 -18.19 3.61 10.16
N ALA A 399 -18.13 3.29 8.87
CA ALA A 399 -18.99 2.28 8.27
C ALA A 399 -18.19 1.02 7.92
N LEU A 400 -18.81 -0.13 8.11
CA LEU A 400 -18.30 -1.44 7.75
C LEU A 400 -18.83 -1.85 6.38
N PHE A 401 -17.97 -2.29 5.47
CA PHE A 401 -18.38 -2.86 4.18
C PHE A 401 -18.43 -4.40 4.26
N PRO A 402 -19.45 -5.07 3.69
CA PRO A 402 -20.61 -4.53 2.98
C PRO A 402 -21.79 -4.11 3.89
N ASP A 403 -21.74 -4.49 5.18
CA ASP A 403 -22.85 -4.43 6.15
C ASP A 403 -23.55 -3.06 6.25
N ASP A 404 -22.78 -1.99 6.46
CA ASP A 404 -23.28 -0.62 6.68
C ASP A 404 -23.34 0.20 5.36
N ARG A 405 -22.63 -0.22 4.30
CA ARG A 405 -22.57 0.52 3.02
C ARG A 405 -22.07 -0.32 1.83
N THR A 406 -22.49 0.08 0.62
CA THR A 406 -22.19 -0.60 -0.66
C THR A 406 -21.10 0.05 -1.52
N ARG A 407 -20.46 1.15 -1.07
CA ARG A 407 -19.36 1.84 -1.77
C ARG A 407 -18.05 1.83 -0.95
N LEU A 408 -16.91 1.98 -1.63
CA LEU A 408 -15.54 1.98 -1.07
C LEU A 408 -15.10 0.64 -0.44
N GLY A 409 -15.67 -0.47 -0.92
CA GLY A 409 -15.46 -1.79 -0.36
C GLY A 409 -14.21 -2.56 -0.81
N ALA A 410 -13.28 -1.96 -1.55
CA ALA A 410 -12.08 -2.65 -2.10
C ALA A 410 -12.34 -3.94 -2.90
N THR A 411 -13.54 -4.11 -3.46
CA THR A 411 -13.93 -5.41 -4.05
C THR A 411 -13.21 -5.75 -5.36
N ALA A 412 -12.68 -4.73 -6.03
CA ALA A 412 -11.81 -4.84 -7.21
C ALA A 412 -10.31 -4.77 -6.86
N ASN A 413 -9.94 -4.81 -5.58
CA ASN A 413 -8.56 -4.67 -5.14
C ASN A 413 -7.71 -5.94 -5.40
N ALA A 414 -6.54 -5.78 -6.01
CA ALA A 414 -5.63 -6.86 -6.39
C ALA A 414 -5.04 -7.59 -5.17
N GLN A 415 -4.58 -6.86 -4.15
CA GLN A 415 -4.01 -7.46 -2.94
C GLN A 415 -5.09 -8.17 -2.12
N GLY A 416 -6.27 -7.57 -1.96
CA GLY A 416 -7.43 -8.19 -1.32
C GLY A 416 -7.88 -9.48 -2.03
N ARG A 417 -7.96 -9.47 -3.37
CA ARG A 417 -8.23 -10.70 -4.15
C ARG A 417 -7.17 -11.77 -3.92
N LEU A 418 -5.89 -11.42 -4.00
CA LEU A 418 -4.76 -12.33 -3.81
C LEU A 418 -4.80 -13.02 -2.43
N ILE A 419 -5.04 -12.26 -1.36
CA ILE A 419 -5.10 -12.77 0.01
C ILE A 419 -6.26 -13.76 0.17
N ARG A 420 -7.47 -13.41 -0.32
CA ARG A 420 -8.63 -14.32 -0.25
C ARG A 420 -8.45 -15.56 -1.12
N ALA A 421 -7.87 -15.42 -2.32
CA ALA A 421 -7.61 -16.54 -3.23
C ALA A 421 -6.60 -17.56 -2.67
N ARG A 422 -5.70 -17.16 -1.76
CA ARG A 422 -4.80 -18.08 -1.03
C ARG A 422 -5.51 -18.92 0.04
N GLY A 423 -6.70 -18.54 0.50
CA GLY A 423 -7.51 -19.31 1.47
C GLY A 423 -6.85 -19.58 2.83
N GLY A 424 -5.78 -18.85 3.17
CA GLY A 424 -4.90 -19.13 4.29
C GLY A 424 -5.17 -18.31 5.55
N ALA A 425 -4.20 -18.31 6.47
CA ALA A 425 -4.30 -17.60 7.76
C ALA A 425 -4.03 -16.08 7.67
N ALA A 426 -3.66 -15.58 6.49
CA ALA A 426 -3.43 -14.17 6.21
C ALA A 426 -4.74 -13.35 6.21
N ARG A 427 -4.64 -12.06 6.45
CA ARG A 427 -5.79 -11.14 6.55
C ARG A 427 -5.59 -9.90 5.68
N PHE A 428 -6.69 -9.33 5.19
CA PHE A 428 -6.71 -8.05 4.48
C PHE A 428 -7.65 -7.09 5.21
N VAL A 429 -7.16 -5.90 5.53
CA VAL A 429 -7.93 -4.80 6.12
C VAL A 429 -7.73 -3.58 5.24
N HIS A 430 -8.78 -3.19 4.52
CA HIS A 430 -8.82 -1.96 3.75
C HIS A 430 -9.46 -0.86 4.60
N LEU A 431 -8.83 0.32 4.63
CA LEU A 431 -9.26 1.48 5.38
C LEU A 431 -9.31 2.71 4.47
N GLU A 432 -10.49 3.26 4.28
CA GLU A 432 -10.74 4.50 3.53
C GLU A 432 -10.97 5.64 4.50
N LEU A 433 -10.24 6.74 4.35
CA LEU A 433 -10.28 7.89 5.26
C LEU A 433 -10.78 9.15 4.57
N SER A 434 -11.77 9.82 5.15
CA SER A 434 -12.24 11.12 4.66
C SER A 434 -11.09 12.15 4.66
N HIS A 435 -11.22 13.22 3.88
CA HIS A 435 -10.18 14.24 3.81
C HIS A 435 -9.98 14.95 5.16
N GLU A 436 -11.05 15.32 5.87
CA GLU A 436 -10.92 15.89 7.22
C GLU A 436 -10.33 14.88 8.22
N LEU A 437 -10.72 13.61 8.18
CA LEU A 437 -10.12 12.62 9.08
C LEU A 437 -8.61 12.47 8.83
N ARG A 438 -8.18 12.48 7.56
CA ARG A 438 -6.74 12.51 7.19
C ARG A 438 -6.04 13.76 7.71
N ARG A 439 -6.68 14.94 7.67
CA ARG A 439 -6.12 16.18 8.26
C ARG A 439 -6.02 16.09 9.78
N ARG A 440 -7.03 15.56 10.46
CA ARG A 440 -7.03 15.35 11.93
C ARG A 440 -5.91 14.42 12.36
N ILE A 441 -5.75 13.25 11.73
CA ILE A 441 -4.71 12.27 12.08
C ILE A 441 -3.30 12.83 11.91
N GLN A 442 -3.05 13.65 10.86
CA GLN A 442 -1.75 14.28 10.64
C GLN A 442 -1.41 15.39 11.66
N ARG A 443 -2.43 16.01 12.28
CA ARG A 443 -2.26 17.15 13.21
C ARG A 443 -2.33 16.75 14.68
N ASP A 444 -3.04 15.67 15.01
CA ASP A 444 -3.22 15.18 16.38
C ASP A 444 -2.50 13.83 16.57
N ALA A 445 -1.39 13.85 17.30
CA ALA A 445 -0.63 12.67 17.67
C ALA A 445 -1.44 11.65 18.51
N ARG A 446 -2.52 12.08 19.19
CA ARG A 446 -3.45 11.16 19.87
C ARG A 446 -4.33 10.44 18.86
N ALA A 447 -4.88 11.14 17.86
CA ALA A 447 -5.61 10.51 16.76
C ALA A 447 -4.74 9.50 15.98
N LEU A 448 -3.47 9.83 15.72
CA LEU A 448 -2.51 8.88 15.15
C LEU A 448 -2.25 7.66 16.05
N ALA A 449 -2.18 7.84 17.37
CA ALA A 449 -2.06 6.74 18.32
C ALA A 449 -3.33 5.86 18.34
N SER A 450 -4.52 6.45 18.43
CA SER A 450 -5.81 5.73 18.35
C SER A 450 -5.95 4.93 17.05
N LEU A 451 -5.48 5.47 15.91
CA LEU A 451 -5.42 4.75 14.64
C LEU A 451 -4.47 3.54 14.72
N ALA A 452 -3.29 3.70 15.30
CA ALA A 452 -2.32 2.62 15.46
C ALA A 452 -2.87 1.48 16.33
N GLU A 453 -3.47 1.78 17.48
CA GLU A 453 -4.04 0.76 18.39
C GLU A 453 -5.29 0.07 17.82
N ALA A 454 -6.06 0.77 16.96
CA ALA A 454 -7.17 0.16 16.23
C ALA A 454 -6.69 -0.77 15.12
N LEU A 455 -5.62 -0.40 14.40
CA LEU A 455 -5.02 -1.18 13.32
C LEU A 455 -4.06 -2.29 13.79
N ARG A 456 -3.58 -2.25 15.03
CA ARG A 456 -2.81 -3.36 15.61
C ARG A 456 -3.71 -4.60 15.75
N PRO A 457 -3.32 -5.77 15.24
CA PRO A 457 -4.06 -7.00 15.46
C PRO A 457 -3.93 -7.41 16.92
N ASP A 458 -5.05 -7.85 17.51
CA ASP A 458 -4.98 -8.64 18.73
C ASP A 458 -4.40 -10.03 18.43
N LEU A 459 -3.79 -10.64 19.44
CA LEU A 459 -3.29 -12.02 19.35
C LEU A 459 -4.38 -13.04 19.73
N ARG A 460 -5.42 -12.60 20.46
CA ARG A 460 -6.65 -13.36 20.73
C ARG A 460 -7.56 -13.41 19.49
N ASP A 461 -8.60 -14.23 19.52
CA ASP A 461 -9.53 -14.27 18.40
C ASP A 461 -10.48 -13.05 18.40
N PRO A 462 -10.65 -12.32 17.29
CA PRO A 462 -11.63 -11.23 17.19
C PRO A 462 -13.07 -11.65 17.54
N GLU A 463 -13.46 -12.91 17.36
CA GLU A 463 -14.80 -13.39 17.76
C GLU A 463 -14.93 -13.47 19.29
N GLU A 464 -13.90 -13.99 19.98
CA GLU A 464 -13.79 -14.00 21.44
C GLU A 464 -13.83 -12.58 22.03
N ILE A 465 -13.09 -11.64 21.42
CA ILE A 465 -13.02 -10.23 21.85
C ILE A 465 -14.37 -9.52 21.73
N LEU A 466 -15.12 -9.81 20.66
CA LEU A 466 -16.44 -9.20 20.40
C LEU A 466 -17.57 -9.89 21.16
N GLY A 467 -17.30 -10.97 21.92
CA GLY A 467 -18.32 -11.79 22.58
C GLY A 467 -19.24 -12.51 21.59
N LEU A 468 -18.83 -12.63 20.33
CA LEU A 468 -19.56 -13.34 19.29
C LEU A 468 -19.19 -14.82 19.41
N GLY A 469 -20.17 -15.65 19.78
CA GLY A 469 -19.98 -17.11 19.75
C GLY A 469 -19.58 -17.57 18.34
N PRO A 470 -18.84 -18.68 18.23
CA PRO A 470 -18.33 -19.16 16.94
C PRO A 470 -19.49 -19.31 15.95
N PRO A 471 -19.34 -18.85 14.69
CA PRO A 471 -20.44 -18.80 13.74
C PRO A 471 -21.05 -20.18 13.53
N GLU A 472 -22.37 -20.28 13.73
CA GLU A 472 -23.11 -21.51 13.44
C GLU A 472 -22.85 -21.89 11.98
N ARG A 473 -22.20 -23.04 11.78
CA ARG A 473 -21.94 -23.55 10.44
C ARG A 473 -23.29 -23.87 9.78
N PRO A 474 -23.60 -23.33 8.59
CA PRO A 474 -24.78 -23.76 7.86
C PRO A 474 -24.68 -25.28 7.61
N LEU A 475 -25.79 -25.96 7.88
CA LEU A 475 -25.96 -27.43 7.78
C LEU A 475 -26.20 -27.87 6.33
#